data_AF-A0A966SBD0-F1
#
_entry.id   AF-A0A966SBD0-F1
#
_cell.length_a   1.000
_cell.length_b   1.000
_cell.length_c   1.000
_cell.angle_alpha   90.00
_cell.angle_beta   90.00
_cell.angle_gamma   90.00
#
_symmetry.space_group_name_H-M   'P 1'
#
loop_
_entity.id
_entity.type
_entity.pdbx_description
1 polymer ?
#
loop_
_entity_poly.entity_id
_entity_poly.type
_entity_poly.pdbx_seq_one_letter_code
_entity_poly.pdbx_strand_id
1 'polypeptide(L)'
;MVLAMIEDDAVGDDLVLAHPVTAIRQVSNDPTLRATVAMANGKRMTALDIQWQLLERAHSWADRHGLEAVSVDDGKRILEEWESVLDGLSTNPESTASVVDWVAKKRLVDGMAARHRLAPTDARLKAIDLQYSDLRRDKSLALRCGLRTMVDASAAERAVDVPPESTRAWFRGTCLAKFPKDIVAANWDSLVFDVGRDPLRRVPMMEPLRGTRALTAGLIESCATAAELIARLGATTGADQPHT
;
A
#
# COMPACT_ATOMS: atom_id res chain seq x y z
N MET A 1 -8.34 -7.31 1.15
CA MET A 1 -9.31 -8.13 1.92
C MET A 1 -10.63 -7.41 2.12
N VAL A 2 -10.72 -6.32 2.90
CA VAL A 2 -12.02 -5.64 3.11
C VAL A 2 -12.70 -5.20 1.80
N LEU A 3 -11.95 -4.70 0.81
CA LEU A 3 -12.51 -4.36 -0.50
C LEU A 3 -13.10 -5.59 -1.22
N ALA A 4 -12.40 -6.73 -1.20
CA ALA A 4 -12.92 -7.97 -1.78
C ALA A 4 -14.18 -8.45 -1.04
N MET A 5 -14.22 -8.31 0.29
CA MET A 5 -15.45 -8.57 1.05
C MET A 5 -16.61 -7.63 0.66
N ILE A 6 -16.33 -6.38 0.31
CA ILE A 6 -17.37 -5.43 -0.15
C ILE A 6 -17.87 -5.83 -1.53
N GLU A 7 -16.98 -6.23 -2.43
CA GLU A 7 -17.33 -6.69 -3.79
C GLU A 7 -18.25 -7.92 -3.77
N ASP A 8 -18.12 -8.77 -2.74
CA ASP A 8 -18.95 -9.96 -2.51
C ASP A 8 -20.09 -9.74 -1.49
N ASP A 9 -20.42 -8.49 -1.13
CA ASP A 9 -21.47 -8.13 -0.16
C ASP A 9 -21.33 -8.82 1.23
N ALA A 10 -20.10 -9.15 1.64
CA ALA A 10 -19.80 -9.95 2.83
C ALA A 10 -19.52 -9.14 4.11
N VAL A 11 -19.49 -7.79 4.03
CA VAL A 11 -19.20 -6.93 5.19
C VAL A 11 -20.45 -6.69 6.05
N GLY A 12 -21.63 -6.47 5.46
CA GLY A 12 -22.85 -6.09 6.19
C GLY A 12 -22.87 -4.66 6.75
N ASP A 13 -24.00 -4.24 7.31
CA ASP A 13 -24.30 -2.83 7.63
C ASP A 13 -24.21 -2.47 9.14
N ASP A 14 -23.96 -3.45 10.00
CA ASP A 14 -23.99 -3.28 11.46
C ASP A 14 -22.73 -2.62 12.05
N LEU A 15 -21.69 -2.41 11.22
CA LEU A 15 -20.47 -1.66 11.56
C LEU A 15 -20.48 -0.20 11.07
N VAL A 16 -21.61 0.28 10.55
CA VAL A 16 -21.76 1.68 10.15
C VAL A 16 -21.72 2.59 11.38
N LEU A 17 -20.85 3.60 11.35
CA LEU A 17 -20.72 4.60 12.41
C LEU A 17 -21.86 5.63 12.33
N ALA A 18 -22.44 6.02 13.46
CA ALA A 18 -23.45 7.07 13.50
C ALA A 18 -22.88 8.45 13.12
N HIS A 19 -21.66 8.75 13.58
CA HIS A 19 -20.99 10.03 13.35
C HIS A 19 -19.50 9.84 12.99
N PRO A 20 -19.18 9.46 11.74
CA PRO A 20 -17.83 9.07 11.34
C PRO A 20 -16.73 10.11 11.65
N VAL A 21 -16.98 11.40 11.38
CA VAL A 21 -16.00 12.47 11.59
C VAL A 21 -15.67 12.65 13.08
N THR A 22 -16.68 12.57 13.95
CA THR A 22 -16.49 12.66 15.40
C THR A 22 -15.78 11.42 15.93
N ALA A 23 -16.16 10.23 15.43
CA ALA A 23 -15.57 8.96 15.83
C ALA A 23 -14.05 8.91 15.58
N ILE A 24 -13.58 9.41 14.42
CA ILE A 24 -12.14 9.47 14.10
C ILE A 24 -11.37 10.24 15.18
N ARG A 25 -11.86 11.40 15.61
CA ARG A 25 -11.21 12.22 16.63
C ARG A 25 -11.25 11.55 18.01
N GLN A 26 -12.37 10.91 18.35
CA GLN A 26 -12.52 10.20 19.62
C GLN A 26 -11.53 9.04 19.74
N VAL A 27 -11.42 8.23 18.68
CA VAL A 27 -10.47 7.11 18.62
C VAL A 27 -9.03 7.62 18.63
N SER A 28 -8.71 8.62 17.80
CA SER A 28 -7.35 9.16 17.69
C SER A 28 -6.82 9.80 18.97
N ASN A 29 -7.70 10.42 19.77
CA ASN A 29 -7.30 11.10 21.01
C ASN A 29 -7.22 10.16 22.21
N ASP A 30 -7.65 8.90 22.08
CA ASP A 30 -7.58 7.92 23.14
C ASP A 30 -6.55 6.81 22.84
N PRO A 31 -5.27 7.03 23.20
CA PRO A 31 -4.25 6.00 23.08
C PRO A 31 -4.43 4.83 24.06
N THR A 32 -5.43 4.87 24.95
CA THR A 32 -5.76 3.75 25.85
C THR A 32 -6.65 2.70 25.17
N LEU A 33 -7.19 3.00 23.99
CA LEU A 33 -8.02 2.12 23.15
C LEU A 33 -9.36 1.71 23.79
N ARG A 34 -9.87 2.51 24.74
CA ARG A 34 -11.08 2.21 25.52
C ARG A 34 -12.28 3.06 25.12
N ALA A 35 -12.07 4.16 24.41
CA ALA A 35 -13.11 5.04 23.94
C ALA A 35 -14.06 4.28 23.02
N THR A 36 -15.36 4.37 23.32
CA THR A 36 -16.40 3.81 22.47
C THR A 36 -16.96 4.87 21.54
N VAL A 37 -17.29 4.47 20.32
CA VAL A 37 -17.96 5.29 19.31
C VAL A 37 -19.39 4.81 19.10
N ALA A 38 -20.28 5.72 18.71
CA ALA A 38 -21.68 5.38 18.44
C ALA A 38 -21.83 4.77 17.05
N MET A 39 -22.53 3.63 16.99
CA MET A 39 -22.87 2.91 15.77
C MET A 39 -24.27 3.33 15.29
N ALA A 40 -24.55 3.23 13.99
CA ALA A 40 -25.83 3.61 13.40
C ALA A 40 -27.01 2.76 13.92
N ASN A 41 -26.73 1.51 14.32
CA ASN A 41 -27.69 0.61 14.95
C ASN A 41 -27.94 0.90 16.45
N GLY A 42 -27.40 2.01 16.98
CA GLY A 42 -27.57 2.42 18.38
C GLY A 42 -26.62 1.75 19.37
N LYS A 43 -25.81 0.77 18.95
CA LYS A 43 -24.76 0.18 19.80
C LYS A 43 -23.61 1.18 20.02
N ARG A 44 -22.77 0.88 21.01
CA ARG A 44 -21.46 1.52 21.20
C ARG A 44 -20.38 0.46 21.17
N MET A 45 -19.29 0.75 20.49
CA MET A 45 -18.18 -0.18 20.29
C MET A 45 -16.85 0.57 20.40
N THR A 46 -15.82 -0.07 20.93
CA THR A 46 -14.45 0.43 20.81
C THR A 46 -13.94 0.27 19.38
N ALA A 47 -12.85 0.96 19.03
CA ALA A 47 -12.19 0.73 17.75
C ALA A 47 -11.68 -0.72 17.60
N LEU A 48 -11.24 -1.33 18.71
CA LEU A 48 -10.81 -2.72 18.74
C LEU A 48 -11.98 -3.68 18.48
N ASP A 49 -13.15 -3.44 19.07
CA ASP A 49 -14.34 -4.28 18.82
C ASP A 49 -14.73 -4.27 17.34
N ILE A 50 -14.66 -3.10 16.68
CA ILE A 50 -14.95 -2.97 15.25
C ILE A 50 -13.92 -3.76 14.42
N GLN A 51 -12.64 -3.64 14.76
CA GLN A 51 -11.57 -4.36 14.04
C GLN A 51 -11.67 -5.87 14.23
N TRP A 52 -11.98 -6.37 15.43
CA TRP A 52 -12.21 -7.80 15.68
C TRP A 52 -13.38 -8.35 14.85
N GLN A 53 -14.50 -7.62 14.76
CA GLN A 53 -15.62 -8.05 13.91
C GLN A 53 -15.28 -8.03 12.42
N LEU A 54 -14.48 -7.08 11.95
CA LEU A 54 -13.99 -7.08 10.57
C LEU A 54 -13.05 -8.26 10.31
N LEU A 55 -12.17 -8.60 11.25
CA LEU A 55 -11.27 -9.75 11.14
C LEU A 55 -12.05 -11.07 11.11
N GLU A 56 -13.05 -11.24 11.97
CA GLU A 56 -13.92 -12.42 11.98
C GLU A 56 -14.65 -12.61 10.64
N ARG A 57 -15.15 -11.51 10.06
CA ARG A 57 -15.76 -11.52 8.71
C ARG A 57 -14.74 -11.85 7.64
N ALA A 58 -13.51 -11.36 7.79
CA ALA A 58 -12.43 -11.62 6.84
C ALA A 58 -12.01 -13.10 6.83
N HIS A 59 -11.92 -13.75 8.01
CA HIS A 59 -11.76 -15.21 8.10
C HIS A 59 -12.93 -15.94 7.45
N SER A 60 -14.16 -15.58 7.83
CA SER A 60 -15.37 -16.21 7.29
C SER A 60 -15.50 -16.07 5.77
N TRP A 61 -15.08 -14.92 5.22
CA TRP A 61 -15.07 -14.69 3.79
C TRP A 61 -13.98 -15.51 3.11
N ALA A 62 -12.77 -15.56 3.66
CA ALA A 62 -11.64 -16.34 3.14
C ALA A 62 -11.95 -17.84 3.11
N ASP A 63 -12.62 -18.37 4.13
CA ASP A 63 -13.04 -19.78 4.17
C ASP A 63 -14.04 -20.14 3.07
N ARG A 64 -14.87 -19.17 2.64
CA ARG A 64 -15.90 -19.37 1.61
C ARG A 64 -15.39 -19.11 0.18
N HIS A 65 -14.56 -18.10 -0.01
CA HIS A 65 -14.19 -17.60 -1.34
C HIS A 65 -12.73 -17.91 -1.72
N GLY A 66 -11.92 -18.37 -0.76
CA GLY A 66 -10.47 -18.45 -0.93
C GLY A 66 -9.79 -17.09 -0.77
N LEU A 67 -8.52 -17.03 -1.15
CA LEU A 67 -7.63 -15.87 -0.97
C LEU A 67 -6.92 -15.46 -2.27
N GLU A 68 -7.33 -16.01 -3.40
CA GLU A 68 -6.73 -15.80 -4.72
C GLU A 68 -6.73 -14.31 -5.11
N ALA A 69 -7.80 -13.58 -4.75
CA ALA A 69 -7.92 -12.15 -5.00
C ALA A 69 -6.84 -11.29 -4.30
N VAL A 70 -6.18 -11.83 -3.27
CA VAL A 70 -5.17 -11.12 -2.46
C VAL A 70 -3.84 -11.86 -2.38
N SER A 71 -3.60 -12.85 -3.26
CA SER A 71 -2.54 -13.87 -3.10
C SER A 71 -2.78 -14.75 -1.86
N VAL A 72 -2.77 -16.07 -2.05
CA VAL A 72 -3.11 -17.01 -0.97
C VAL A 72 -2.16 -16.89 0.22
N ASP A 73 -0.86 -16.77 -0.04
CA ASP A 73 0.15 -16.68 1.01
C ASP A 73 0.12 -15.32 1.71
N ASP A 74 -0.04 -14.23 0.94
CA ASP A 74 -0.14 -12.88 1.50
C ASP A 74 -1.45 -12.72 2.30
N GLY A 75 -2.56 -13.25 1.80
CA GLY A 75 -3.86 -13.24 2.48
C GLY A 75 -3.81 -13.93 3.83
N LYS A 76 -3.21 -15.13 3.91
CA LYS A 76 -3.01 -15.84 5.18
C LYS A 76 -2.15 -15.03 6.15
N ARG A 77 -1.02 -14.52 5.66
CA ARG A 77 -0.13 -13.68 6.47
C ARG A 77 -0.83 -12.42 6.96
N ILE A 78 -1.64 -11.76 6.14
CA ILE A 78 -2.39 -10.57 6.54
C ILE A 78 -3.36 -10.89 7.67
N LEU A 79 -4.11 -12.00 7.59
CA LEU A 79 -5.03 -12.43 8.64
C LEU A 79 -4.29 -12.71 9.95
N GLU A 80 -3.21 -13.50 9.91
CA GLU A 80 -2.39 -13.84 11.08
C GLU A 80 -1.79 -12.59 11.74
N GLU A 81 -1.26 -11.67 10.95
CA GLU A 81 -0.66 -10.42 11.46
C GLU A 81 -1.72 -9.46 12.01
N TRP A 82 -2.89 -9.40 11.38
CA TRP A 82 -4.00 -8.58 11.87
C TRP A 82 -4.48 -9.10 13.23
N GLU A 83 -4.70 -10.41 13.37
CA GLU A 83 -5.08 -11.05 14.63
C GLU A 83 -4.04 -10.80 15.74
N SER A 84 -2.76 -11.06 15.43
CA SER A 84 -1.65 -10.85 16.37
C SER A 84 -1.54 -9.40 16.86
N VAL A 85 -1.73 -8.43 15.97
CA VAL A 85 -1.74 -7.01 16.34
C VAL A 85 -2.96 -6.67 17.20
N LEU A 86 -4.15 -7.17 16.88
CA LEU A 86 -5.34 -6.91 17.69
C LEU A 86 -5.22 -7.52 19.09
N ASP A 87 -4.70 -8.75 19.20
CA ASP A 87 -4.44 -9.39 20.49
C ASP A 87 -3.43 -8.59 21.32
N GLY A 88 -2.31 -8.21 20.70
CA GLY A 88 -1.28 -7.39 21.34
C GLY A 88 -1.82 -6.03 21.81
N LEU A 89 -2.57 -5.32 20.97
CA LEU A 89 -3.21 -4.05 21.34
C LEU A 89 -4.27 -4.21 22.44
N SER A 90 -4.95 -5.35 22.51
CA SER A 90 -5.98 -5.62 23.51
C SER A 90 -5.40 -5.99 24.88
N THR A 91 -4.25 -6.67 24.91
CA THR A 91 -3.66 -7.24 26.13
C THR A 91 -2.46 -6.46 26.66
N ASN A 92 -1.50 -6.15 25.79
CA ASN A 92 -0.26 -5.46 26.13
C ASN A 92 0.24 -4.67 24.91
N PRO A 93 -0.23 -3.42 24.69
CA PRO A 93 0.08 -2.66 23.48
C PRO A 93 1.58 -2.56 23.16
N GLU A 94 2.45 -2.47 24.19
CA GLU A 94 3.90 -2.39 24.02
C GLU A 94 4.50 -3.62 23.33
N SER A 95 3.85 -4.79 23.37
CA SER A 95 4.28 -5.99 22.63
C SER A 95 4.28 -5.77 21.12
N THR A 96 3.46 -4.84 20.63
CA THR A 96 3.31 -4.52 19.21
C THR A 96 4.26 -3.42 18.74
N ALA A 97 5.16 -2.91 19.61
CA ALA A 97 6.05 -1.80 19.29
C ALA A 97 7.06 -2.07 18.14
N SER A 98 7.23 -3.33 17.73
CA SER A 98 8.04 -3.68 16.56
C SER A 98 7.26 -3.60 15.23
N VAL A 99 5.93 -3.51 15.28
CA VAL A 99 5.05 -3.62 14.10
C VAL A 99 4.01 -2.51 13.99
N VAL A 100 3.73 -1.78 15.09
CA VAL A 100 2.80 -0.65 15.16
C VAL A 100 3.56 0.65 15.49
N ASP A 101 3.66 1.54 14.50
CA ASP A 101 4.47 2.76 14.60
C ASP A 101 4.09 3.68 15.76
N TRP A 102 2.78 3.87 16.02
CA TRP A 102 2.35 4.79 17.08
C TRP A 102 2.77 4.30 18.46
N VAL A 103 2.80 2.97 18.68
CA VAL A 103 3.29 2.35 19.92
C VAL A 103 4.81 2.55 20.03
N ALA A 104 5.55 2.24 18.96
CA ALA A 104 7.00 2.42 18.90
C ALA A 104 7.41 3.87 19.20
N LYS A 105 6.71 4.82 18.59
CA LYS A 105 6.91 6.25 18.77
C LYS A 105 6.52 6.71 20.17
N LYS A 106 5.39 6.24 20.71
CA LYS A 106 4.95 6.57 22.07
C LYS A 106 6.00 6.15 23.10
N ARG A 107 6.59 4.96 22.95
CA ARG A 107 7.70 4.48 23.80
C ARG A 107 8.89 5.45 23.81
N LEU A 108 9.26 6.03 22.66
CA LEU A 108 10.33 7.04 22.58
C LEU A 108 9.94 8.35 23.26
N VAL A 109 8.74 8.85 23.00
CA VAL A 109 8.21 10.10 23.55
C VAL A 109 8.11 10.02 25.07
N ASP A 110 7.53 8.94 25.59
CA ASP A 110 7.38 8.70 27.01
C ASP A 110 8.74 8.53 27.70
N GLY A 111 9.67 7.79 27.06
CA GLY A 111 11.04 7.64 27.55
C GLY A 111 11.77 8.98 27.68
N MET A 112 11.66 9.86 26.67
CA MET A 112 12.23 11.20 26.72
C MET A 112 11.56 12.06 27.80
N ALA A 113 10.24 12.02 27.86
CA ALA A 113 9.46 12.78 28.84
C ALA A 113 9.83 12.39 30.27
N ALA A 114 9.89 11.09 30.56
CA ALA A 114 10.28 10.58 31.88
C ALA A 114 11.73 10.93 32.23
N ARG A 115 12.68 10.69 31.30
CA ARG A 115 14.12 10.94 31.53
C ARG A 115 14.42 12.40 31.85
N HIS A 116 13.75 13.33 31.19
CA HIS A 116 14.00 14.77 31.33
C HIS A 116 12.91 15.52 32.10
N ARG A 117 11.92 14.82 32.65
CA ARG A 117 10.75 15.38 33.36
C ARG A 117 10.04 16.47 32.53
N LEU A 118 9.77 16.14 31.26
CA LEU A 118 9.17 17.07 30.30
C LEU A 118 7.66 17.13 30.46
N ALA A 119 7.10 18.33 30.32
CA ALA A 119 5.66 18.48 30.15
C ALA A 119 5.23 17.91 28.78
N PRO A 120 4.00 17.38 28.65
CA PRO A 120 3.50 16.85 27.38
C PRO A 120 3.55 17.83 26.20
N THR A 121 3.55 19.15 26.48
CA THR A 121 3.58 20.21 25.47
C THR A 121 4.99 20.69 25.10
N ASP A 122 6.04 20.12 25.71
CA ASP A 122 7.43 20.52 25.47
C ASP A 122 7.83 20.35 23.99
N ALA A 123 8.48 21.36 23.42
CA ALA A 123 8.89 21.38 22.02
C ALA A 123 9.84 20.22 21.66
N ARG A 124 10.60 19.68 22.62
CA ARG A 124 11.48 18.53 22.39
C ARG A 124 10.71 17.25 22.08
N LEU A 125 9.53 17.05 22.69
CA LEU A 125 8.69 15.90 22.40
C LEU A 125 8.13 15.99 20.97
N LYS A 126 7.75 17.20 20.53
CA LYS A 126 7.34 17.47 19.14
C LYS A 126 8.48 17.24 18.14
N ALA A 127 9.71 17.63 18.51
CA ALA A 127 10.88 17.38 17.68
C ALA A 127 11.16 15.88 17.50
N ILE A 128 10.99 15.07 18.55
CA ILE A 128 11.12 13.60 18.48
C ILE A 128 10.04 13.00 17.59
N ASP A 129 8.78 13.43 17.75
CA ASP A 129 7.67 12.98 16.92
C ASP A 129 7.95 13.22 15.43
N LEU A 130 8.45 14.41 15.08
CA LEU A 130 8.85 14.73 13.71
C LEU A 130 10.07 13.92 13.24
N GLN A 131 11.11 13.81 14.09
CA GLN A 131 12.35 13.11 13.75
C GLN A 131 12.15 11.59 13.59
N TYR A 132 11.12 11.03 14.21
CA TYR A 132 10.74 9.63 14.03
C TYR A 132 10.60 9.25 12.55
N SER A 133 9.96 10.11 11.77
CA SER A 133 9.67 9.88 10.35
C SER A 133 10.71 10.51 9.40
N ASP A 134 11.89 10.92 9.89
CA ASP A 134 12.96 11.41 9.00
C ASP A 134 13.40 10.29 8.04
N LEU A 135 13.50 10.62 6.74
CA LEU A 135 13.88 9.67 5.70
C LEU A 135 15.39 9.41 5.62
N ARG A 136 16.20 10.30 6.21
CA ARG A 136 17.66 10.13 6.23
C ARG A 136 18.03 9.04 7.23
N ARG A 137 18.75 8.01 6.77
CA ARG A 137 19.09 6.82 7.57
C ARG A 137 19.78 7.16 8.89
N ASP A 138 20.65 8.17 8.88
CA ASP A 138 21.40 8.63 10.05
C ASP A 138 20.54 9.42 11.05
N LYS A 139 19.37 9.94 10.65
CA LYS A 139 18.53 10.80 11.49
C LYS A 139 17.22 10.18 11.92
N SER A 140 16.71 9.22 11.16
CA SER A 140 15.46 8.51 11.42
C SER A 140 15.50 7.82 12.79
N LEU A 141 14.56 8.15 13.68
CA LEU A 141 14.42 7.41 14.94
C LEU A 141 13.67 6.09 14.74
N ALA A 142 12.79 5.99 13.74
CA ALA A 142 12.07 4.74 13.42
C ALA A 142 13.05 3.58 13.14
N LEU A 143 14.12 3.85 12.38
CA LEU A 143 15.17 2.86 12.06
C LEU A 143 15.96 2.39 13.30
N ARG A 144 15.83 3.08 14.43
CA ARG A 144 16.49 2.74 15.71
C ARG A 144 15.53 2.10 16.71
N CYS A 145 14.26 1.89 16.34
CA CYS A 145 13.23 1.36 17.24
C CYS A 145 13.11 -0.17 17.26
N GLY A 146 13.88 -0.88 16.43
CA GLY A 146 13.74 -2.33 16.29
C GLY A 146 12.44 -2.73 15.59
N LEU A 147 12.00 -1.92 14.62
CA LEU A 147 10.85 -2.26 13.78
C LEU A 147 11.16 -3.51 12.95
N ARG A 148 10.16 -4.36 12.76
CA ARG A 148 10.26 -5.57 11.95
C ARG A 148 10.39 -5.18 10.47
N THR A 149 11.44 -5.66 9.84
CA THR A 149 11.66 -5.48 8.39
C THR A 149 10.77 -6.45 7.62
N MET A 150 9.90 -5.91 6.76
CA MET A 150 8.98 -6.72 5.93
C MET A 150 9.57 -7.11 4.57
N VAL A 151 10.51 -6.30 4.06
CA VAL A 151 11.14 -6.46 2.75
C VAL A 151 12.64 -6.23 2.92
N ASP A 152 13.45 -7.10 2.34
CA ASP A 152 14.90 -7.00 2.41
C ASP A 152 15.43 -5.71 1.78
N ALA A 153 16.50 -5.16 2.36
CA ALA A 153 17.13 -3.94 1.84
C ALA A 153 17.51 -4.07 0.36
N SER A 154 18.01 -5.24 -0.06
CA SER A 154 18.37 -5.48 -1.47
C SER A 154 17.15 -5.44 -2.40
N ALA A 155 15.98 -5.89 -1.95
CA ALA A 155 14.76 -5.85 -2.74
C ALA A 155 14.24 -4.41 -2.88
N ALA A 156 14.31 -3.62 -1.80
CA ALA A 156 14.00 -2.20 -1.84
C ALA A 156 14.96 -1.42 -2.75
N GLU A 157 16.27 -1.72 -2.70
CA GLU A 157 17.27 -1.11 -3.57
C GLU A 157 17.04 -1.45 -5.05
N ARG A 158 16.72 -2.71 -5.37
CA ARG A 158 16.34 -3.09 -6.75
C ARG A 158 15.10 -2.35 -7.25
N ALA A 159 14.11 -2.11 -6.39
CA ALA A 159 12.86 -1.45 -6.75
C ALA A 159 13.03 0.05 -7.09
N VAL A 160 14.21 0.64 -6.84
CA VAL A 160 14.53 2.01 -7.29
C VAL A 160 14.58 2.08 -8.81
N ASP A 161 15.16 1.07 -9.45
CA ASP A 161 15.42 1.05 -10.89
C ASP A 161 14.55 0.05 -11.66
N VAL A 162 14.06 -0.99 -10.98
CA VAL A 162 13.32 -2.09 -11.61
C VAL A 162 11.82 -1.96 -11.33
N PRO A 163 10.98 -1.78 -12.36
CA PRO A 163 9.54 -1.71 -12.19
C PRO A 163 8.93 -3.07 -11.83
N PRO A 164 7.74 -3.10 -11.19
CA PRO A 164 7.06 -4.35 -10.90
C PRO A 164 6.63 -5.07 -12.18
N GLU A 165 6.95 -6.36 -12.26
CA GLU A 165 6.83 -7.18 -13.48
C GLU A 165 5.38 -7.52 -13.86
N SER A 166 4.46 -7.53 -12.90
CA SER A 166 3.10 -8.04 -13.06
C SER A 166 2.07 -6.97 -13.47
N THR A 167 2.50 -5.75 -13.76
CA THR A 167 1.61 -4.65 -14.15
C THR A 167 2.16 -3.88 -15.34
N ARG A 168 1.35 -2.99 -15.91
CA ARG A 168 1.75 -2.04 -16.96
C ARG A 168 2.94 -1.14 -16.58
N ALA A 169 3.27 -1.04 -15.29
CA ALA A 169 4.45 -0.31 -14.85
C ALA A 169 5.75 -0.96 -15.38
N TRP A 170 5.76 -2.28 -15.63
CA TRP A 170 6.85 -2.95 -16.31
C TRP A 170 7.11 -2.32 -17.67
N PHE A 171 6.13 -2.38 -18.59
CA PHE A 171 6.26 -1.80 -19.93
C PHE A 171 6.72 -0.33 -19.87
N ARG A 172 6.11 0.47 -18.99
CA ARG A 172 6.46 1.89 -18.85
C ARG A 172 7.90 2.09 -18.38
N GLY A 173 8.30 1.46 -17.29
CA GLY A 173 9.63 1.61 -16.71
C GLY A 173 10.72 1.08 -17.64
N THR A 174 10.49 -0.07 -18.29
CA THR A 174 11.43 -0.64 -19.26
C THR A 174 11.57 0.25 -20.50
N CYS A 175 10.49 0.83 -21.02
CA CYS A 175 10.57 1.78 -22.15
C CYS A 175 11.33 3.05 -21.75
N LEU A 176 11.06 3.61 -20.56
CA LEU A 176 11.80 4.78 -20.06
C LEU A 176 13.29 4.50 -19.89
N ALA A 177 13.66 3.31 -19.43
CA ALA A 177 15.06 2.91 -19.29
C ALA A 177 15.74 2.67 -20.65
N LYS A 178 15.05 2.03 -21.60
CA LYS A 178 15.62 1.60 -22.88
C LYS A 178 15.61 2.69 -23.96
N PHE A 179 14.57 3.52 -24.00
CA PHE A 179 14.35 4.54 -25.04
C PHE A 179 14.17 5.97 -24.46
N PRO A 180 15.01 6.42 -23.52
CA PRO A 180 14.78 7.69 -22.81
C PRO A 180 14.77 8.92 -23.72
N LYS A 181 15.55 8.90 -24.81
CA LYS A 181 15.66 10.03 -25.75
C LYS A 181 14.46 10.15 -26.70
N ASP A 182 13.75 9.05 -26.89
CA ASP A 182 12.62 8.96 -27.83
C ASP A 182 11.28 9.13 -27.10
N ILE A 183 11.26 9.38 -25.78
CA ILE A 183 10.05 9.55 -24.98
C ILE A 183 9.91 11.02 -24.59
N VAL A 184 8.85 11.65 -25.08
CA VAL A 184 8.52 13.06 -24.80
C VAL A 184 7.74 13.20 -23.49
N ALA A 185 6.86 12.24 -23.21
CA ALA A 185 6.02 12.26 -22.00
C ALA A 185 5.63 10.84 -21.57
N ALA A 186 5.43 10.67 -20.25
CA ALA A 186 4.96 9.44 -19.65
C ALA A 186 3.91 9.73 -18.58
N ASN A 187 2.80 8.99 -18.63
CA ASN A 187 1.68 9.07 -17.68
C ASN A 187 1.32 7.66 -17.17
N TRP A 188 0.29 7.56 -16.32
CA TRP A 188 -0.25 6.27 -15.88
C TRP A 188 -0.91 5.47 -17.01
N ASP A 189 -1.50 6.17 -17.97
CA ASP A 189 -2.32 5.59 -19.02
C ASP A 189 -1.67 5.66 -20.41
N SER A 190 -0.46 6.20 -20.52
CA SER A 190 0.16 6.43 -21.83
C SER A 190 1.66 6.72 -21.78
N LEU A 191 2.32 6.37 -22.89
CA LEU A 191 3.65 6.85 -23.27
C LEU A 191 3.56 7.61 -24.59
N VAL A 192 4.25 8.74 -24.71
CA VAL A 192 4.32 9.52 -25.96
C VAL A 192 5.74 9.48 -26.47
N PHE A 193 5.92 8.95 -27.67
CA PHE A 193 7.20 8.79 -28.34
C PHE A 193 7.39 9.81 -29.46
N ASP A 194 8.61 10.34 -29.56
CA ASP A 194 9.14 10.98 -30.75
C ASP A 194 10.04 9.98 -31.49
N VAL A 195 9.62 9.58 -32.68
CA VAL A 195 10.35 8.61 -33.52
C VAL A 195 10.86 9.27 -34.81
N GLY A 196 11.06 10.59 -34.78
CA GLY A 196 11.55 11.37 -35.93
C GLY A 196 10.52 11.50 -37.07
N ARG A 197 9.24 11.28 -36.77
CA ARG A 197 8.12 11.46 -37.70
C ARG A 197 6.98 12.15 -36.97
N ASP A 198 6.47 13.23 -37.57
CA ASP A 198 5.21 13.82 -37.15
C ASP A 198 4.00 12.99 -37.67
N PRO A 199 2.94 12.83 -36.87
CA PRO A 199 2.79 13.28 -35.47
C PRO A 199 3.48 12.35 -34.46
N LEU A 200 3.79 12.88 -33.26
CA LEU A 200 4.21 12.09 -32.09
C LEU A 200 3.29 10.89 -31.86
N ARG A 201 3.87 9.78 -31.42
CA ARG A 201 3.17 8.50 -31.30
C ARG A 201 2.80 8.23 -29.85
N ARG A 202 1.50 8.32 -29.55
CA ARG A 202 0.95 7.97 -28.24
C ARG A 202 0.60 6.49 -28.18
N VAL A 203 1.18 5.78 -27.23
CA VAL A 203 0.83 4.39 -26.88
C VAL A 203 -0.09 4.43 -25.65
N PRO A 204 -1.38 4.10 -25.78
CA PRO A 204 -2.29 3.98 -24.64
C PRO A 204 -2.00 2.71 -23.84
N MET A 205 -2.19 2.80 -22.52
CA MET A 205 -1.92 1.76 -21.53
C MET A 205 -3.06 1.70 -20.51
N MET A 206 -4.31 1.74 -20.98
CA MET A 206 -5.50 1.84 -20.11
C MET A 206 -5.63 0.68 -19.13
N GLU A 207 -5.29 -0.53 -19.57
CA GLU A 207 -5.40 -1.75 -18.76
C GLU A 207 -4.18 -1.96 -17.84
N PRO A 208 -4.35 -1.94 -16.51
CA PRO A 208 -3.25 -2.11 -15.56
C PRO A 208 -2.50 -3.44 -15.70
N LEU A 209 -3.13 -4.49 -16.25
CA LEU A 209 -2.59 -5.85 -16.34
C LEU A 209 -2.13 -6.28 -17.75
N ARG A 210 -2.12 -5.39 -18.75
CA ARG A 210 -1.70 -5.75 -20.13
C ARG A 210 -0.25 -5.44 -20.47
N GLY A 211 0.42 -4.54 -19.75
CA GLY A 211 1.82 -4.15 -19.99
C GLY A 211 2.83 -4.89 -19.12
N THR A 212 2.56 -6.14 -18.74
CA THR A 212 3.40 -6.93 -17.84
C THR A 212 4.65 -7.44 -18.53
N ARG A 213 5.62 -7.93 -17.75
CA ARG A 213 6.82 -8.59 -18.25
C ARG A 213 6.48 -9.80 -19.10
N ALA A 214 5.60 -10.66 -18.59
CA ALA A 214 5.16 -11.86 -19.31
C ALA A 214 4.60 -11.55 -20.70
N LEU A 215 3.91 -10.42 -20.84
CA LEU A 215 3.28 -10.03 -22.10
C LEU A 215 4.21 -9.23 -23.03
N THR A 216 5.14 -8.45 -22.49
CA THR A 216 5.84 -7.41 -23.28
C THR A 216 7.37 -7.50 -23.30
N ALA A 217 7.99 -8.33 -22.45
CA ALA A 217 9.46 -8.42 -22.37
C ALA A 217 10.10 -8.80 -23.72
N GLY A 218 9.65 -9.91 -24.33
CA GLY A 218 10.21 -10.36 -25.61
C GLY A 218 10.01 -9.36 -26.75
N LEU A 219 8.89 -8.63 -26.75
CA LEU A 219 8.64 -7.55 -27.71
C LEU A 219 9.66 -6.42 -27.51
N ILE A 220 9.83 -5.92 -26.29
CA ILE A 220 10.75 -4.84 -25.99
C ILE A 220 12.19 -5.26 -26.27
N GLU A 221 12.60 -6.44 -25.83
CA GLU A 221 13.96 -6.97 -25.98
C GLU A 221 14.36 -7.08 -27.45
N SER A 222 13.45 -7.52 -28.31
CA SER A 222 13.68 -7.70 -29.75
C SER A 222 13.65 -6.41 -30.59
N CYS A 223 13.36 -5.25 -29.98
CA CYS A 223 13.41 -3.95 -30.65
C CYS A 223 14.68 -3.19 -30.25
N ALA A 224 15.48 -2.78 -31.24
CA ALA A 224 16.67 -1.95 -31.01
C ALA A 224 16.32 -0.47 -30.83
N THR A 225 15.20 -0.02 -31.41
CA THR A 225 14.77 1.39 -31.41
C THR A 225 13.31 1.54 -30.97
N ALA A 226 12.94 2.73 -30.49
CA ALA A 226 11.55 3.06 -30.19
C ALA A 226 10.66 2.97 -31.45
N ALA A 227 11.20 3.35 -32.62
CA ALA A 227 10.49 3.25 -33.89
C ALA A 227 10.08 1.81 -34.23
N GLU A 228 10.96 0.83 -34.02
CA GLU A 228 10.65 -0.59 -34.19
C GLU A 228 9.56 -1.07 -33.22
N LEU A 229 9.66 -0.66 -31.95
CA LEU A 229 8.65 -0.99 -30.94
C LEU A 229 7.27 -0.47 -31.34
N ILE A 230 7.16 0.81 -31.71
CA ILE A 230 5.91 1.42 -32.15
C ILE A 230 5.34 0.73 -33.38
N ALA A 231 6.19 0.41 -34.37
CA ALA A 231 5.76 -0.29 -35.58
C ALA A 231 5.16 -1.66 -35.26
N ARG A 232 5.78 -2.42 -34.35
CA ARG A 232 5.29 -3.75 -33.95
C ARG A 232 4.02 -3.69 -33.10
N LEU A 233 3.92 -2.75 -32.17
CA LEU A 233 2.68 -2.53 -31.39
C LEU A 233 1.47 -2.23 -32.29
N GLY A 234 1.69 -1.44 -33.34
CA GLY A 234 0.67 -1.12 -34.35
C GLY A 234 0.30 -2.30 -35.26
N ALA A 235 1.25 -3.19 -35.55
CA ALA A 235 0.99 -4.41 -36.34
C ALA A 235 0.14 -5.42 -35.57
N THR A 236 0.33 -5.54 -34.25
CA THR A 236 -0.44 -6.46 -33.40
C THR A 236 -1.88 -5.99 -33.16
N THR A 237 -2.15 -4.68 -33.20
CA THR A 237 -3.51 -4.14 -33.04
C THR A 237 -4.40 -4.35 -34.28
N GLY A 238 -3.82 -4.66 -35.45
CA GLY A 238 -4.56 -4.95 -36.67
C GLY A 238 -4.96 -6.41 -36.88
N ALA A 239 -4.52 -7.34 -36.03
CA ALA A 239 -4.64 -8.78 -36.28
C ALA A 239 -5.62 -9.53 -35.36
N ASP A 240 -6.28 -8.87 -34.40
CA ASP A 240 -7.22 -9.54 -33.49
C ASP A 240 -8.36 -8.60 -33.03
N GLN A 241 -9.37 -8.46 -33.87
CA GLN A 241 -10.76 -8.19 -33.46
C GLN A 241 -11.70 -8.97 -34.38
N PRO A 242 -12.18 -10.16 -34.02
CA PRO A 242 -13.44 -10.64 -34.56
C PRO A 242 -14.55 -9.82 -33.90
N HIS A 243 -15.24 -9.04 -34.73
CA HIS A 243 -16.57 -8.53 -34.41
C HIS A 243 -17.50 -9.69 -34.09
N THR A 244 -17.92 -9.80 -32.82
CA THR A 244 -19.29 -10.06 -32.32
C THR A 244 -19.24 -10.30 -30.83
#